data_AF-A0A2K9PRF5-F1
#
_entry.id   AF-A0A2K9PRF5-F1
#
_cell.length_a   1.000
_cell.length_b   1.000
_cell.length_c   1.000
_cell.angle_alpha   90.00
_cell.angle_beta   90.00
_cell.angle_gamma   90.00
#
_symmetry.space_group_name_H-M   'P 1'
#
loop_
_entity.id
_entity.type
_entity.pdbx_description
1 polymer ?
#
loop_
_entity_poly.entity_id
_entity_poly.type
_entity_poly.pdbx_seq_one_letter_code
_entity_poly.pdbx_strand_id
1 'polypeptide(L)'
;MLGIFISTASLGAQENLDIGNLTKEQQKLMQEQRDLIKANRKAFKASLTAEQLTILENAELSKEERRRALIVSFTKAQKNLLKENKAKVNRLKAQFRATFTHEQRQHLRTRNRTRSGEDRNELRESIRRDRNKRKRDNGGG
;
A
#
# COMPACT_ATOMS: atom_id res chain seq x y z
N MET A 1 -3.39 -12.39 -10.83
CA MET A 1 -3.42 -11.48 -9.65
C MET A 1 -2.63 -10.20 -9.92
N LEU A 2 -3.21 -9.24 -10.68
CA LEU A 2 -2.63 -7.90 -10.88
C LEU A 2 -3.07 -6.97 -9.74
N GLY A 3 -2.70 -7.34 -8.51
CA GLY A 3 -2.79 -6.46 -7.36
C GLY A 3 -1.60 -5.51 -7.38
N ILE A 4 -1.82 -4.27 -7.85
CA ILE A 4 -1.28 -2.99 -7.36
C ILE A 4 -1.90 -1.94 -8.31
N PHE A 5 -3.15 -1.53 -8.02
CA PHE A 5 -3.38 -0.09 -8.15
C PHE A 5 -2.63 0.53 -7.00
N ILE A 6 -1.93 1.61 -7.28
CA ILE A 6 -1.20 2.40 -6.29
C ILE A 6 -2.23 2.93 -5.30
N SER A 7 -2.56 2.10 -4.31
CA SER A 7 -3.27 2.50 -3.11
C SER A 7 -2.57 3.73 -2.60
N THR A 8 -3.31 4.83 -2.53
CA THR A 8 -2.89 6.06 -1.85
C THR A 8 -2.46 5.77 -0.41
N ALA A 9 -2.82 4.62 0.16
CA ALA A 9 -2.29 4.19 1.45
C ALA A 9 -0.75 4.04 1.45
N SER A 10 -0.07 3.79 0.33
CA SER A 10 1.41 3.77 0.35
C SER A 10 2.05 5.16 0.32
N LEU A 11 1.33 6.21 -0.07
CA LEU A 11 1.85 7.59 -0.04
C LEU A 11 1.51 8.28 1.29
N GLY A 12 0.33 8.01 1.85
CA GLY A 12 -0.05 8.48 3.19
C GLY A 12 0.55 7.64 4.34
N ALA A 13 0.76 6.33 4.17
CA ALA A 13 1.39 5.52 5.22
C ALA A 13 2.93 5.66 5.27
N GLN A 14 3.55 6.33 4.30
CA GLN A 14 4.94 6.79 4.40
C GLN A 14 5.07 8.11 5.18
N GLU A 15 3.96 8.76 5.55
CA GLU A 15 3.95 10.05 6.24
C GLU A 15 4.37 9.95 7.71
N ASN A 16 4.43 8.74 8.28
CA ASN A 16 4.89 8.51 9.65
C ASN A 16 5.89 7.35 9.74
N LEU A 17 6.85 7.31 8.81
CA LEU A 17 8.12 6.70 9.13
C LEU A 17 8.90 7.69 9.99
N ASP A 18 8.54 7.77 11.27
CA ASP A 18 9.35 8.39 12.32
C ASP A 18 10.59 7.51 12.55
N ILE A 19 11.39 7.35 11.48
CA ILE A 19 12.70 6.73 11.50
C ILE A 19 13.57 7.86 11.98
N GLY A 20 13.78 7.93 13.30
CA GLY A 20 14.54 8.99 13.95
C GLY A 20 15.74 9.41 13.09
N ASN A 21 15.80 10.71 12.80
CA ASN A 21 16.89 11.39 12.10
C ASN A 21 17.27 10.78 10.74
N LEU A 22 16.42 11.00 9.72
CA LEU A 22 16.80 10.74 8.34
C LEU A 22 17.96 11.65 7.91
N THR A 23 18.93 11.09 7.19
CA THR A 23 20.02 11.87 6.59
C THR A 23 19.51 12.74 5.44
N LYS A 24 20.25 13.79 5.06
CA LYS A 24 19.93 14.61 3.87
C LYS A 24 19.80 13.77 2.59
N GLU A 25 20.65 12.74 2.47
CA GLU A 25 20.59 11.80 1.34
C GLU A 25 19.31 10.97 1.35
N GLN A 26 18.91 10.46 2.52
CA GLN A 26 17.65 9.73 2.69
C GLN A 26 16.43 10.60 2.36
N GLN A 27 16.42 11.86 2.80
CA GLN A 27 15.35 12.81 2.46
C GLN A 27 15.28 13.08 0.96
N LYS A 28 16.43 13.24 0.30
CA LYS A 28 16.50 13.42 -1.16
C LYS A 28 15.91 12.21 -1.89
N LEU A 29 16.29 10.99 -1.50
CA LEU A 29 15.75 9.75 -2.09
C LEU A 29 14.23 9.61 -1.89
N MET A 30 13.69 10.07 -0.73
CA MET A 30 12.25 10.11 -0.51
C MET A 30 11.56 11.10 -1.46
N GLN A 31 12.14 12.29 -1.66
CA GLN A 31 11.60 13.27 -2.59
C GLN A 31 11.61 12.74 -4.03
N GLU A 32 12.72 12.15 -4.48
CA GLU A 32 12.83 11.50 -5.79
C GLU A 32 11.78 10.39 -5.96
N GLN A 33 11.54 9.58 -4.92
CA GLN A 33 10.48 8.57 -4.94
C GLN A 33 9.09 9.19 -5.09
N ARG A 34 8.79 10.29 -4.38
CA ARG A 34 7.50 10.98 -4.47
C ARG A 34 7.28 11.53 -5.86
N ASP A 35 8.29 12.17 -6.43
CA ASP A 35 8.18 12.79 -7.75
C ASP A 35 8.10 11.75 -8.86
N LEU A 36 8.82 10.63 -8.75
CA LEU A 36 8.65 9.49 -9.64
C LEU A 36 7.22 8.94 -9.59
N ILE A 37 6.63 8.78 -8.40
CA ILE A 37 5.26 8.27 -8.26
C ILE A 37 4.26 9.25 -8.88
N LYS A 38 4.43 10.56 -8.69
CA LYS A 38 3.60 11.59 -9.32
C LYS A 38 3.70 11.52 -10.85
N ALA A 39 4.91 11.45 -11.38
CA ALA A 39 5.16 11.33 -12.82
C ALA A 39 4.51 10.06 -13.40
N ASN A 40 4.70 8.91 -12.74
CA ASN A 40 4.10 7.63 -13.14
C ASN A 40 2.57 7.69 -13.15
N ARG A 41 1.97 8.36 -12.16
CA ARG A 41 0.51 8.58 -12.11
C ARG A 41 0.04 9.49 -13.24
N LYS A 42 0.73 10.58 -13.52
CA LYS A 42 0.40 11.50 -14.61
C LYS A 42 0.48 10.78 -15.96
N ALA A 43 1.56 10.03 -16.20
CA ALA A 43 1.73 9.24 -17.42
C ALA A 43 0.62 8.19 -17.58
N PHE A 44 0.29 7.47 -16.52
CA PHE A 44 -0.78 6.49 -16.56
C PHE A 44 -2.16 7.14 -16.80
N LYS A 45 -2.47 8.26 -16.13
CA LYS A 45 -3.73 9.00 -16.35
C LYS A 45 -3.84 9.52 -17.78
N ALA A 46 -2.76 10.04 -18.33
CA ALA A 46 -2.70 10.50 -19.72
C ALA A 46 -2.86 9.36 -20.74
N SER A 47 -2.58 8.12 -20.34
CA SER A 47 -2.76 6.95 -21.20
C SER A 47 -4.18 6.40 -21.23
N LEU A 48 -5.10 6.89 -20.37
CA LEU A 48 -6.47 6.37 -20.29
C LEU A 48 -7.29 6.74 -21.52
N THR A 49 -8.07 5.79 -22.03
CA THR A 49 -9.00 6.01 -23.14
C THR A 49 -10.35 6.56 -22.66
N ALA A 50 -11.16 7.08 -23.59
CA ALA A 50 -12.52 7.53 -23.28
C ALA A 50 -13.36 6.43 -22.61
N GLU A 51 -13.34 5.21 -23.13
CA GLU A 51 -14.02 4.04 -22.54
C GLU A 51 -13.55 3.73 -21.11
N GLN A 52 -12.27 3.96 -20.82
CA GLN A 52 -11.74 3.73 -19.47
C GLN A 52 -12.15 4.85 -18.50
N LEU A 53 -12.31 6.08 -19.00
CA LEU A 53 -12.82 7.20 -18.21
C LEU A 53 -14.31 6.99 -17.87
N THR A 54 -15.12 6.49 -18.80
CA THR A 54 -16.53 6.20 -18.52
C THR A 54 -16.68 5.09 -17.46
N ILE A 55 -15.82 4.06 -17.47
CA ILE A 55 -15.79 3.06 -16.38
C ILE A 55 -15.51 3.70 -15.02
N LEU A 56 -14.64 4.72 -14.96
CA LEU A 56 -14.29 5.40 -13.71
C LEU A 56 -15.43 6.26 -13.16
N GLU A 57 -16.17 6.91 -14.05
CA GLU A 57 -17.28 7.82 -13.74
C GLU A 57 -18.60 7.09 -13.48
N ASN A 58 -18.70 5.81 -13.83
CA ASN A 58 -19.91 5.02 -13.65
C ASN A 58 -20.30 4.88 -12.16
N ALA A 59 -21.39 5.56 -11.78
CA ALA A 59 -21.92 5.57 -10.43
C ALA A 59 -22.67 4.28 -10.05
N GLU A 60 -23.16 3.52 -11.03
CA GLU A 60 -23.87 2.25 -10.82
C GLU A 60 -22.93 1.12 -10.37
N LEU A 61 -21.63 1.27 -10.66
CA LEU A 61 -20.61 0.29 -10.27
C LEU A 61 -20.01 0.64 -8.91
N SER A 62 -19.93 -0.37 -8.04
CA SER A 62 -19.14 -0.27 -6.82
C SER A 62 -17.68 0.03 -7.14
N LYS A 63 -16.95 0.56 -6.15
CA LYS A 63 -15.53 0.88 -6.29
C LYS A 63 -14.69 -0.33 -6.72
N GLU A 64 -15.05 -1.53 -6.26
CA GLU A 64 -14.36 -2.76 -6.63
C GLU A 64 -14.67 -3.18 -8.07
N GLU A 65 -15.92 -3.04 -8.49
CA GLU A 65 -16.34 -3.37 -9.86
C GLU A 65 -15.71 -2.43 -10.87
N ARG A 66 -15.72 -1.11 -10.61
CA ARG A 66 -14.99 -0.14 -11.45
C ARG A 66 -13.52 -0.50 -11.57
N ARG A 67 -12.90 -0.89 -10.45
CA ARG A 67 -11.50 -1.32 -10.45
C ARG A 67 -11.30 -2.57 -11.30
N ARG A 68 -12.16 -3.59 -11.17
CA ARG A 68 -12.06 -4.83 -11.96
C ARG A 68 -12.24 -4.54 -13.45
N ALA A 69 -13.29 -3.81 -13.82
CA ALA A 69 -13.58 -3.41 -15.19
C ALA A 69 -12.41 -2.63 -15.82
N LEU A 70 -11.83 -1.69 -15.06
CA LEU A 70 -10.69 -0.91 -15.52
C LEU A 70 -9.43 -1.77 -15.74
N ILE A 71 -9.17 -2.79 -14.92
CA ILE A 71 -8.01 -3.69 -15.13
C ILE A 71 -8.18 -4.50 -16.42
N VAL A 72 -9.40 -4.99 -16.64
CA VAL A 72 -9.73 -5.82 -17.80
C VAL A 72 -9.54 -5.01 -19.09
N SER A 73 -9.92 -3.72 -19.09
CA SER A 73 -9.79 -2.85 -20.26
C SER A 73 -8.36 -2.36 -20.55
N PHE A 74 -7.35 -2.73 -19.75
CA PHE A 74 -5.98 -2.27 -20.00
C PHE A 74 -5.36 -2.84 -21.28
N THR A 75 -4.84 -1.94 -22.10
CA THR A 75 -4.08 -2.26 -23.31
C THR A 75 -2.69 -2.84 -22.96
N LYS A 76 -2.05 -3.47 -23.94
CA LYS A 76 -0.67 -3.98 -23.79
C LYS A 76 0.31 -2.85 -23.43
N ALA A 77 0.16 -1.68 -24.03
CA ALA A 77 0.98 -0.51 -23.75
C ALA A 77 0.82 -0.03 -22.30
N GLN A 78 -0.42 0.06 -21.81
CA GLN A 78 -0.71 0.44 -20.42
C GLN A 78 -0.17 -0.59 -19.41
N LYS A 79 -0.29 -1.89 -19.71
CA LYS A 79 0.28 -2.96 -18.88
C LYS A 79 1.81 -2.88 -18.81
N ASN A 80 2.47 -2.60 -19.93
CA ASN A 80 3.92 -2.39 -19.99
C ASN A 80 4.34 -1.16 -19.18
N LEU A 81 3.64 -0.03 -19.36
CA LEU A 81 3.87 1.19 -18.58
C LEU A 81 3.80 0.92 -17.06
N LEU A 82 2.78 0.18 -16.60
CA LEU A 82 2.64 -0.19 -15.19
C LEU A 82 3.78 -1.10 -14.71
N LYS A 83 4.22 -2.05 -15.54
CA LYS A 83 5.33 -2.96 -15.21
C LYS A 83 6.65 -2.19 -15.07
N GLU A 84 6.94 -1.29 -15.99
CA GLU A 84 8.13 -0.43 -15.94
C GLU A 84 8.10 0.51 -14.73
N ASN A 85 6.96 1.15 -14.47
CA ASN A 85 6.79 2.01 -13.31
C ASN A 85 7.00 1.24 -12.00
N LYS A 86 6.51 0.00 -11.91
CA LYS A 86 6.75 -0.89 -10.77
C LYS A 86 8.24 -1.21 -10.61
N ALA A 87 8.95 -1.50 -11.70
CA ALA A 87 10.38 -1.79 -11.65
C ALA A 87 11.19 -0.57 -11.16
N LYS A 88 10.90 0.64 -11.67
CA LYS A 88 11.54 1.89 -11.25
C LYS A 88 11.32 2.17 -9.75
N VAL A 89 10.07 2.04 -9.28
CA VAL A 89 9.74 2.23 -7.86
C VAL A 89 10.45 1.19 -6.99
N ASN A 90 10.54 -0.07 -7.43
CA ASN A 90 11.25 -1.11 -6.68
C ASN A 90 12.75 -0.83 -6.57
N ARG A 91 13.38 -0.32 -7.64
CA ARG A 91 14.79 0.09 -7.63
C ARG A 91 15.04 1.22 -6.61
N LEU A 92 14.22 2.27 -6.63
CA LEU A 92 14.33 3.35 -5.64
C LEU A 92 14.11 2.85 -4.21
N LYS A 93 13.13 1.95 -4.00
CA LYS A 93 12.91 1.32 -2.69
C LYS A 93 14.12 0.50 -2.23
N ALA A 94 14.82 -0.18 -3.14
CA ALA A 94 16.03 -0.92 -2.80
C ALA A 94 17.18 0.02 -2.43
N GLN A 95 17.40 1.08 -3.21
CA GLN A 95 18.39 2.12 -2.91
C GLN A 95 18.12 2.78 -1.56
N PHE A 96 16.87 3.19 -1.29
CA PHE A 96 16.50 3.77 0.00
C PHE A 96 16.76 2.81 1.16
N ARG A 97 16.41 1.52 1.03
CA ARG A 97 16.71 0.52 2.06
C ARG A 97 18.21 0.29 2.29
N ALA A 98 19.02 0.43 1.25
CA ALA A 98 20.47 0.31 1.36
C ALA A 98 21.08 1.45 2.18
N THR A 99 20.44 2.63 2.21
CA THR A 99 20.91 3.76 3.03
C THR A 99 20.64 3.62 4.53
N PHE A 100 19.87 2.62 4.96
CA PHE A 100 19.57 2.47 6.39
C PHE A 100 20.78 2.03 7.20
N THR A 101 21.06 2.76 8.27
CA THR A 101 22.09 2.39 9.25
C THR A 101 21.69 1.12 10.01
N HIS A 102 22.64 0.51 10.72
CA HIS A 102 22.34 -0.62 11.59
C HIS A 102 21.26 -0.26 12.62
N GLU A 103 21.39 0.90 13.27
CA GLU A 103 20.45 1.41 14.28
C GLU A 103 19.05 1.65 13.70
N GLN A 104 18.96 2.31 12.53
CA GLN A 104 17.68 2.51 11.84
C GLN A 104 17.01 1.17 11.49
N ARG A 105 17.79 0.16 11.07
CA ARG A 105 17.28 -1.19 10.80
C ARG A 105 16.78 -1.89 12.07
N GLN A 106 17.49 -1.75 13.19
CA GLN A 106 17.05 -2.31 14.48
C GLN A 106 15.75 -1.65 14.95
N HIS A 107 15.65 -0.33 14.88
CA HIS A 107 14.44 0.40 15.22
C HIS A 107 13.23 -0.04 14.38
N LEU A 108 13.42 -0.23 13.07
CA LEU A 108 12.38 -0.78 12.18
C LEU A 108 11.97 -2.21 12.55
N ARG A 109 12.94 -3.07 12.93
CA ARG A 109 12.66 -4.45 13.37
C ARG A 109 11.86 -4.48 14.66
N THR A 110 12.23 -3.66 15.65
CA THR A 110 11.52 -3.57 16.94
C THR A 110 10.10 -3.07 16.73
N ARG A 111 9.89 -2.02 15.93
CA ARG A 111 8.56 -1.49 15.60
C ARG A 111 7.66 -2.53 14.91
N ASN A 112 8.21 -3.35 14.03
CA ASN A 112 7.44 -4.41 13.39
C ASN A 112 7.06 -5.53 14.37
N ARG A 113 7.91 -5.83 15.36
CA ARG A 113 7.63 -6.80 16.41
C ARG A 113 6.56 -6.32 17.39
N THR A 114 6.60 -5.05 17.80
CA THR A 114 5.57 -4.47 18.69
C THR A 114 4.20 -4.48 18.02
N ARG A 115 4.11 -3.99 16.78
CA ARG A 115 2.86 -4.06 15.99
C ARG A 115 2.33 -5.47 15.82
N SER A 116 3.18 -6.43 15.44
CA SER A 116 2.75 -7.83 15.31
C SER A 116 2.36 -8.45 16.66
N GLY A 117 2.91 -7.97 17.78
CA GLY A 117 2.54 -8.41 19.13
C GLY A 117 1.19 -7.84 19.56
N GLU A 118 0.94 -6.55 19.30
CA GLU A 118 -0.33 -5.86 19.52
C GLU A 118 -1.45 -6.51 18.70
N ASP A 119 -1.25 -6.69 17.39
CA ASP A 119 -2.23 -7.35 16.50
C ASP A 119 -2.56 -8.77 16.97
N ARG A 120 -1.54 -9.51 17.44
CA ARG A 120 -1.73 -10.87 17.99
C ARG A 120 -2.47 -10.85 19.32
N ASN A 121 -2.26 -9.83 20.14
CA ASN A 121 -2.94 -9.68 21.42
C ASN A 121 -4.41 -9.30 21.21
N GLU A 122 -4.69 -8.37 20.30
CA GLU A 122 -6.04 -7.98 19.91
C GLU A 122 -6.84 -9.17 19.33
N LEU A 123 -6.20 -9.98 18.48
CA LEU A 123 -6.79 -11.22 17.97
C LEU A 123 -7.07 -12.24 19.09
N ARG A 124 -6.18 -12.35 20.09
CA ARG A 124 -6.41 -13.23 21.25
C ARG A 124 -7.58 -12.74 22.11
N GLU A 125 -7.69 -11.44 22.32
CA GLU A 125 -8.77 -10.83 23.08
C GLU A 125 -10.13 -10.90 22.37
N SER A 126 -10.17 -10.78 21.04
CA SER A 126 -11.41 -11.01 20.28
C SER A 126 -11.88 -12.47 20.39
N ILE A 127 -10.96 -13.44 20.23
CA ILE A 127 -11.28 -14.87 20.38
C ILE A 127 -11.76 -15.19 21.80
N ARG A 128 -11.17 -14.57 22.84
CA ARG A 128 -11.61 -14.74 24.24
C ARG A 128 -13.02 -14.19 24.46
N ARG A 129 -13.31 -12.99 23.94
CA ARG A 129 -14.65 -12.38 24.03
C ARG A 129 -15.72 -13.23 23.36
N ASP A 130 -15.44 -13.74 22.15
CA ASP A 130 -16.36 -14.60 21.41
C ASP A 130 -16.65 -15.90 22.16
N ARG A 131 -15.62 -16.51 22.75
CA ARG A 131 -15.78 -17.72 23.57
C ARG A 131 -16.65 -17.48 24.81
N ASN A 132 -16.44 -16.35 25.50
CA ASN A 132 -17.21 -15.99 26.68
C ASN A 132 -18.66 -15.65 26.34
N LYS A 133 -18.92 -15.02 25.18
CA LYS A 133 -20.27 -14.79 24.67
C LYS A 133 -21.01 -16.11 24.42
N ARG A 134 -20.38 -17.04 23.69
CA ARG A 134 -20.96 -18.38 23.43
C ARG A 134 -21.23 -19.17 24.70
N LYS A 135 -20.38 -19.08 25.73
CA LYS A 135 -20.62 -19.72 27.03
C LYS A 135 -21.81 -19.13 27.78
N ARG A 136 -22.04 -17.81 27.68
CA ARG A 136 -23.21 -17.14 28.28
C ARG A 136 -24.49 -17.52 27.55
N ASP A 137 -24.45 -17.55 26.23
CA ASP A 137 -25.62 -17.89 25.40
C ASP A 137 -26.02 -19.37 25.54
N ASN A 138 -25.08 -20.26 25.89
CA ASN A 138 -25.31 -21.71 26.02
C ASN A 138 -25.46 -22.20 27.48
N GLY A 139 -25.42 -21.28 28.46
CA GLY A 139 -25.55 -21.58 29.90
C GLY A 139 -26.82 -21.04 30.55
N GLY A 140 -27.69 -20.39 29.77
CA GLY A 140 -29.05 -20.01 30.17
C GLY A 140 -30.06 -21.00 29.61
N GLY A 141 -30.11 -22.19 30.21
CA GLY A 141 -31.10 -23.24 29.98
C GLY A 141 -31.47 -23.88 31.30
#